data_AF-X0U975-F1
#
_entry.id   AF-X0U975-F1
#
_cell.length_a   1.000
_cell.length_b   1.000
_cell.length_c   1.000
_cell.angle_alpha   90.00
_cell.angle_beta   90.00
_cell.angle_gamma   90.00
#
_symmetry.space_group_name_H-M   'P 1'
#
loop_
_entity.id
_entity.type
_entity.pdbx_description
1 polymer ?
#
loop_
_entity_poly.entity_id
_entity_poly.type
_entity_poly.pdbx_seq_one_letter_code
_entity_poly.pdbx_strand_id
1 'polypeptide(L)'
;KGIIRLITDFQNSYCPSCESVIVPIIVPPTYFKEMSNVFLSTVWHKAEQALRKVDHLVFCGYSFPDSDIHIKYLLKRVQTNRSSAMRFTVCNNHRGKKRELAEEEKARFLRFLGPRVDYTDRSFDDVVADPMRYL
;
A
#
# COMPACT_ATOMS: atom_id res chain seq x y z
N LYS A 1 2.67 4.43 -18.50
CA LYS A 1 1.62 3.80 -19.34
C LYS A 1 0.74 2.97 -18.41
N GLY A 2 -0.45 3.46 -18.05
CA GLY A 2 -1.41 2.69 -17.27
C GLY A 2 -1.96 1.50 -18.07
N ILE A 3 -2.62 0.56 -17.40
CA ILE A 3 -3.30 -0.55 -18.06
C ILE A 3 -4.55 0.03 -18.76
N ILE A 4 -4.57 0.03 -20.09
CA ILE A 4 -5.61 0.71 -20.91
C ILE A 4 -6.66 -0.26 -21.47
N ARG A 5 -6.53 -1.59 -21.25
CA ARG A 5 -7.47 -2.56 -21.83
C ARG A 5 -8.27 -3.26 -20.75
N LEU A 6 -9.56 -2.91 -20.66
CA LEU A 6 -10.53 -3.63 -19.86
C LEU A 6 -10.76 -5.00 -20.52
N ILE A 7 -10.36 -6.06 -19.84
CA ILE A 7 -10.61 -7.43 -20.27
C ILE A 7 -11.93 -7.86 -19.62
N THR A 8 -12.98 -7.95 -20.43
CA THR A 8 -14.32 -8.38 -19.97
C THR A 8 -14.58 -9.86 -20.23
N ASP A 9 -13.88 -10.46 -21.19
CA ASP A 9 -13.95 -11.88 -21.52
C ASP A 9 -12.56 -12.50 -21.37
N PHE A 10 -12.30 -13.10 -20.20
CA PHE A 10 -11.02 -13.75 -19.89
C PHE A 10 -10.78 -15.01 -20.73
N GLN A 11 -11.83 -15.68 -21.21
CA GLN A 11 -11.71 -16.92 -21.98
C GLN A 11 -11.23 -16.67 -23.41
N ASN A 12 -11.51 -15.48 -23.96
CA ASN A 12 -11.08 -15.05 -25.29
C ASN A 12 -9.99 -13.96 -25.27
N SER A 13 -9.29 -13.83 -24.15
CA SER A 13 -8.20 -12.85 -24.01
C SER A 13 -6.84 -13.48 -24.25
N TYR A 14 -6.23 -13.12 -25.37
CA TYR A 14 -4.93 -13.65 -25.79
C TYR A 14 -3.84 -12.58 -25.77
N CYS A 15 -2.62 -13.00 -25.42
CA CYS A 15 -1.45 -12.15 -25.49
C CYS A 15 -1.15 -11.78 -26.97
N PRO A 16 -1.02 -10.50 -27.33
CA PRO A 16 -0.74 -10.10 -28.72
C PRO A 16 0.67 -10.47 -29.21
N SER A 17 1.55 -10.93 -28.31
CA SER A 17 2.94 -11.30 -28.63
C SER A 17 3.18 -12.80 -28.74
N CYS A 18 2.42 -13.63 -28.03
CA CYS A 18 2.65 -15.08 -27.96
C CYS A 18 1.36 -15.92 -27.96
N GLU A 19 0.20 -15.29 -28.14
CA GLU A 19 -1.10 -15.95 -28.29
C GLU A 19 -1.55 -16.81 -27.10
N SER A 20 -0.87 -16.74 -25.96
CA SER A 20 -1.29 -17.43 -24.74
C SER A 20 -2.52 -16.77 -24.11
N VAL A 21 -3.36 -17.56 -23.45
CA VAL A 21 -4.50 -17.06 -22.66
C VAL A 21 -4.01 -16.17 -21.51
N ILE A 22 -4.64 -15.01 -21.34
CA ILE A 22 -4.37 -14.06 -20.26
C ILE A 22 -5.27 -14.40 -19.07
N VAL A 23 -4.66 -14.68 -17.92
CA VAL A 23 -5.39 -14.93 -16.66
C VAL A 23 -5.11 -13.77 -15.69
N PRO A 24 -6.14 -13.14 -15.12
CA PRO A 24 -5.94 -12.11 -14.11
C PRO A 24 -5.40 -12.74 -12.82
N ILE A 25 -4.41 -12.09 -12.21
CA ILE A 25 -3.90 -12.47 -10.89
C ILE A 25 -4.45 -11.45 -9.90
N ILE A 26 -5.47 -11.86 -9.15
CA ILE A 26 -6.09 -11.05 -8.09
C ILE A 26 -5.97 -11.82 -6.80
N VAL A 27 -5.36 -11.20 -5.79
CA VAL A 27 -5.36 -11.73 -4.43
C VAL A 27 -6.65 -11.23 -3.76
N PRO A 28 -7.60 -12.12 -3.46
CA PRO A 28 -8.85 -11.71 -2.84
C PRO A 28 -8.62 -11.17 -1.42
N PRO A 29 -9.58 -10.43 -0.85
CA PRO A 29 -9.52 -9.94 0.53
C PRO A 29 -9.79 -11.07 1.53
N THR A 30 -8.93 -12.10 1.53
CA THR A 30 -8.95 -13.24 2.46
C THR A 30 -7.88 -13.06 3.55
N TYR A 31 -8.06 -13.75 4.68
CA TYR A 31 -7.04 -13.77 5.74
C TYR A 31 -5.75 -14.43 5.26
N PHE A 32 -5.87 -15.59 4.60
CA PHE A 32 -4.75 -16.27 3.96
C PHE A 32 -4.60 -15.75 2.53
N LYS A 33 -3.65 -14.85 2.33
CA LYS A 33 -3.28 -14.34 1.01
C LYS A 33 -2.30 -15.32 0.37
N GLU A 34 -2.71 -15.96 -0.72
CA GLU A 34 -1.81 -16.85 -1.45
C GLU A 34 -0.82 -16.02 -2.27
N MET A 35 0.42 -15.93 -1.80
CA MET A 35 1.49 -15.12 -2.41
C MET A 35 2.50 -15.97 -3.19
N SER A 36 2.18 -17.25 -3.44
CA SER A 36 3.02 -18.26 -4.10
C SER A 36 3.33 -17.92 -5.58
N ASN A 37 2.47 -17.11 -6.21
CA ASN A 37 2.62 -16.74 -7.60
C ASN A 37 3.89 -15.90 -7.82
N VAL A 38 4.75 -16.35 -8.74
CA VAL A 38 6.05 -15.72 -9.03
C VAL A 38 5.96 -14.24 -9.44
N PHE A 39 4.87 -13.85 -10.11
CA PHE A 39 4.65 -12.45 -10.50
C PHE A 39 4.36 -11.58 -9.28
N LEU A 40 3.59 -12.09 -8.32
CA LEU A 40 3.36 -11.42 -7.04
C LEU A 40 4.68 -11.32 -6.27
N SER A 41 5.44 -12.40 -6.15
CA SER A 41 6.75 -12.38 -5.46
C SER A 41 7.68 -11.32 -6.05
N THR A 42 7.68 -11.18 -7.39
CA THR A 42 8.47 -10.15 -8.10
C THR A 42 8.02 -8.73 -7.74
N VAL A 43 6.71 -8.47 -7.69
CA VAL A 43 6.16 -7.17 -7.29
C VAL A 43 6.56 -6.84 -5.85
N TRP A 44 6.44 -7.81 -4.93
CA TRP A 44 6.83 -7.64 -3.53
C TRP A 44 8.32 -7.38 -3.36
N HIS A 45 9.17 -8.09 -4.12
CA HIS A 45 10.60 -7.86 -4.10
C HIS A 45 10.95 -6.43 -4.57
N LYS A 46 10.34 -5.97 -5.66
CA LYS A 46 10.53 -4.59 -6.15
C LYS A 46 10.03 -3.55 -5.15
N ALA A 47 8.89 -3.80 -4.51
CA ALA A 47 8.37 -2.93 -3.46
C ALA A 47 9.33 -2.85 -2.26
N GLU A 48 9.90 -3.98 -1.83
CA GLU A 48 10.93 -4.00 -0.77
C GLU A 48 12.16 -3.18 -1.17
N GLN A 49 12.70 -3.40 -2.37
CA GLN A 49 13.86 -2.67 -2.87
C GLN A 49 13.61 -1.16 -2.94
N ALA A 50 12.41 -0.76 -3.37
CA ALA A 50 12.01 0.65 -3.39
C ALA A 50 11.93 1.20 -1.97
N LEU A 51 11.19 0.54 -1.07
CA LEU A 51 10.99 0.98 0.31
C LEU A 51 12.30 1.15 1.09
N ARG A 52 13.31 0.31 0.82
CA ARG A 52 14.64 0.43 1.45
C ARG A 52 15.32 1.77 1.17
N LYS A 53 15.06 2.38 0.02
CA LYS A 53 15.71 3.62 -0.45
C LYS A 53 14.95 4.90 -0.07
N VAL A 54 13.74 4.78 0.47
CA VAL A 54 12.90 5.95 0.77
C VAL A 54 13.11 6.42 2.19
N ASP A 55 13.27 7.74 2.36
CA ASP A 55 13.39 8.38 3.67
C ASP A 55 12.04 8.83 4.24
N HIS A 56 11.02 8.97 3.39
CA HIS A 56 9.67 9.40 3.77
C HIS A 56 8.61 8.54 3.08
N LEU A 57 7.73 7.93 3.88
CA LEU A 57 6.60 7.14 3.40
C LEU A 57 5.28 7.84 3.74
N VAL A 58 4.45 8.09 2.73
CA VAL A 58 3.12 8.68 2.89
C VAL A 58 2.06 7.61 2.67
N PHE A 59 1.16 7.43 3.64
CA PHE A 59 -0.01 6.58 3.53
C PHE A 59 -1.20 7.41 3.07
N CYS A 60 -1.80 7.04 1.94
CA CYS A 60 -2.93 7.76 1.34
C CYS A 60 -4.14 6.82 1.30
N GLY A 61 -5.21 7.13 2.03
CA GLY A 61 -6.45 6.32 2.00
C GLY A 61 -6.30 4.92 2.63
N TYR A 62 -5.35 4.73 3.55
CA TYR A 62 -5.05 3.42 4.14
C TYR A 62 -5.23 3.42 5.67
N SER A 63 -6.11 2.56 6.18
CA SER A 63 -6.50 2.51 7.60
C SER A 63 -5.58 1.66 8.48
N PHE A 64 -4.57 1.03 7.89
CA PHE A 64 -3.59 0.17 8.56
C PHE A 64 -4.24 -0.97 9.40
N PRO A 65 -5.11 -1.81 8.77
CA PRO A 65 -5.86 -2.82 9.48
C PRO A 65 -4.96 -3.95 10.00
N ASP A 66 -5.45 -4.72 10.98
CA ASP A 66 -4.66 -5.81 11.57
C ASP A 66 -4.46 -7.01 10.65
N SER A 67 -5.33 -7.20 9.67
CA SER A 67 -5.24 -8.26 8.65
C SER A 67 -4.09 -8.06 7.64
N ASP A 68 -3.50 -6.86 7.54
CA ASP A 68 -2.45 -6.57 6.56
C ASP A 68 -1.04 -6.93 7.05
N ILE A 69 -0.91 -8.16 7.55
CA ILE A 69 0.31 -8.73 8.13
C ILE A 69 1.49 -8.64 7.15
N HIS A 70 1.30 -8.94 5.87
CA HIS A 70 2.39 -8.89 4.88
C HIS A 70 2.93 -7.47 4.66
N ILE A 71 2.06 -6.45 4.58
CA ILE A 71 2.47 -5.05 4.47
C ILE A 71 3.19 -4.62 5.75
N LYS A 72 2.62 -4.97 6.91
CA LYS A 72 3.23 -4.70 8.22
C LYS A 72 4.64 -5.30 8.30
N TYR A 73 4.80 -6.58 7.99
CA TYR A 73 6.09 -7.25 8.00
C TYR A 73 7.10 -6.56 7.09
N LEU A 74 6.70 -6.25 5.85
CA LEU A 74 7.55 -5.55 4.88
C LEU A 74 8.04 -4.21 5.43
N LEU A 75 7.11 -3.37 5.92
CA LEU A 75 7.42 -2.05 6.46
C LEU A 75 8.33 -2.13 7.68
N LYS A 76 8.05 -3.05 8.62
CA LYS A 76 8.85 -3.19 9.83
C LYS A 76 10.25 -3.69 9.51
N ARG A 77 10.38 -4.70 8.65
CA ARG A 77 11.67 -5.22 8.19
C ARG A 77 12.51 -4.13 7.54
N VAL A 78 11.90 -3.28 6.74
CA VAL A 78 12.59 -2.15 6.09
C VAL A 78 12.95 -1.06 7.11
N GLN A 79 12.08 -0.77 8.08
CA GLN A 79 12.35 0.18 9.15
C GLN A 79 13.47 -0.27 10.10
N THR A 80 13.59 -1.57 10.40
CA THR A 80 14.60 -2.09 11.34
C THR A 80 15.97 -2.31 10.70
N ASN A 81 16.04 -2.54 9.39
CA ASN A 81 17.28 -2.85 8.67
C ASN A 81 17.97 -1.63 8.05
N ARG A 82 17.74 -0.43 8.60
CA ARG A 82 18.35 0.82 8.14
C ARG A 82 19.01 1.58 9.28
N SER A 83 20.03 2.37 8.96
CA SER A 83 20.74 3.22 9.91
C SER A 83 20.03 4.56 10.15
N SER A 84 19.37 5.12 9.14
CA SER A 84 18.59 6.35 9.23
C SER A 84 17.16 6.09 9.69
N ALA A 85 16.54 7.09 10.31
CA ALA A 85 15.13 7.02 10.68
C ALA A 85 14.24 7.39 9.47
N MET A 86 13.22 6.57 9.20
CA MET A 86 12.21 6.87 8.18
C MET A 86 11.10 7.77 8.75
N ARG A 87 10.68 8.76 7.97
CA ARG A 87 9.52 9.62 8.25
C ARG A 87 8.25 8.95 7.74
N PHE A 88 7.15 9.16 8.44
CA PHE A 88 5.84 8.62 8.06
C PHE A 88 4.79 9.71 8.13
N THR A 89 3.97 9.83 7.09
CA THR A 89 2.79 10.71 7.08
C THR A 89 1.55 9.91 6.75
N VAL A 90 0.43 10.18 7.42
CA VAL A 90 -0.85 9.51 7.19
C VAL A 90 -1.89 10.52 6.76
N CYS A 91 -2.46 10.31 5.58
CA CYS A 91 -3.54 11.07 4.98
C CYS A 91 -4.72 10.11 4.73
N ASN A 92 -5.54 9.90 5.75
CA ASN A 92 -6.67 8.98 5.71
C ASN A 92 -7.91 9.55 6.43
N ASN A 93 -8.04 10.88 6.47
CA ASN A 93 -9.26 11.52 6.93
C ASN A 93 -10.34 11.51 5.84
N HIS A 94 -11.58 11.77 6.21
CA HIS A 94 -12.67 12.03 5.27
C HIS A 94 -13.79 12.79 5.97
N ARG A 95 -14.68 13.39 5.18
CA ARG A 95 -15.87 14.07 5.71
C ARG A 95 -16.69 13.10 6.57
N GLY A 96 -16.97 13.49 7.81
CA GLY A 96 -17.75 12.67 8.74
C GLY A 96 -16.98 11.56 9.47
N LYS A 97 -15.64 11.49 9.37
CA LYS A 97 -14.84 10.56 10.17
C LYS A 97 -15.06 10.85 11.65
N LYS A 98 -15.55 9.87 12.41
CA LYS A 98 -15.72 9.99 13.86
C LYS A 98 -14.36 10.15 14.54
N ARG A 99 -14.29 11.02 15.55
CA ARG A 99 -13.06 11.26 16.31
C ARG A 99 -12.51 9.97 16.93
N GLU A 100 -13.36 9.13 17.49
CA GLU A 100 -12.97 7.83 18.08
C GLU A 100 -12.24 6.94 17.07
N LEU A 101 -12.79 6.80 15.86
CA LEU A 101 -12.17 6.02 14.79
C LEU A 101 -10.83 6.60 14.35
N ALA A 102 -10.70 7.93 14.32
CA ALA A 102 -9.44 8.59 14.00
C ALA A 102 -8.37 8.35 15.08
N GLU A 103 -8.74 8.40 16.36
CA GLU A 103 -7.83 8.12 17.48
C GLU A 103 -7.40 6.64 17.50
N GLU A 104 -8.32 5.70 17.27
CA GLU A 104 -7.99 4.27 17.17
C GLU A 104 -7.02 4.00 16.01
N GLU A 105 -7.29 4.58 14.84
CA GLU A 105 -6.41 4.45 13.68
C GLU A 105 -5.03 5.05 13.94
N LYS A 106 -4.98 6.27 14.49
CA LYS A 106 -3.74 6.93 14.89
C LYS A 106 -2.95 6.08 15.89
N ALA A 107 -3.62 5.50 16.88
CA ALA A 107 -3.00 4.60 17.85
C ALA A 107 -2.41 3.35 17.18
N ARG A 108 -3.09 2.75 16.18
CA ARG A 108 -2.54 1.62 15.41
C ARG A 108 -1.25 1.99 14.70
N PHE A 109 -1.20 3.13 14.03
CA PHE A 109 0.01 3.62 13.35
C PHE A 109 1.15 3.89 14.33
N LEU A 110 0.90 4.65 15.39
CA LEU A 110 1.90 5.02 16.40
C LEU A 110 2.47 3.78 17.10
N ARG A 111 1.62 2.82 17.47
CA ARG A 111 2.05 1.56 18.10
C ARG A 111 3.01 0.77 17.21
N PHE A 112 2.78 0.76 15.89
CA PHE A 112 3.53 -0.08 14.98
C PHE A 112 4.81 0.58 14.44
N LEU A 113 4.69 1.82 13.97
CA LEU A 113 5.76 2.58 13.31
C LEU A 113 6.55 3.45 14.29
N GLY A 114 6.01 3.70 15.47
CA GLY A 114 6.62 4.51 16.52
C GLY A 114 6.06 5.94 16.60
N PRO A 115 6.58 6.77 17.52
CA PRO A 115 6.00 8.07 17.84
C PRO A 115 6.21 9.15 16.77
N ARG A 116 7.05 8.90 15.75
CA ARG A 116 7.39 9.89 14.71
C ARG A 116 6.43 9.87 13.51
N VAL A 117 5.25 9.25 13.65
CA VAL A 117 4.23 9.28 12.61
C VAL A 117 3.49 10.61 12.67
N ASP A 118 3.48 11.31 11.54
CA ASP A 118 2.67 12.50 11.32
C ASP A 118 1.26 12.08 10.84
N TYR A 119 0.32 12.01 11.76
CA TYR A 119 -1.07 11.66 11.46
C TYR A 119 -1.89 12.92 11.22
N THR A 120 -2.26 13.16 9.96
CA THR A 120 -2.85 14.43 9.50
C THR A 120 -4.38 14.38 9.46
N ASP A 121 -4.99 15.56 9.31
CA ASP A 121 -6.41 15.74 9.03
C ASP A 121 -6.73 15.64 7.53
N ARG A 122 -5.76 15.24 6.69
CA ARG A 122 -5.89 15.18 5.23
C ARG A 122 -6.49 13.88 4.76
N SER A 123 -7.28 13.97 3.70
CA SER A 123 -7.90 12.85 3.01
C SER A 123 -7.05 12.34 1.85
N PHE A 124 -7.46 11.21 1.27
CA PHE A 124 -6.91 10.74 0.01
C PHE A 124 -7.08 11.78 -1.11
N ASP A 125 -8.25 12.43 -1.17
CA ASP A 125 -8.58 13.42 -2.20
C ASP A 125 -7.63 14.64 -2.11
N ASP A 126 -7.27 15.06 -0.89
CA ASP A 126 -6.30 16.14 -0.67
C ASP A 126 -4.91 15.80 -1.22
N VAL A 127 -4.49 14.53 -1.10
CA VAL A 127 -3.21 14.07 -1.65
C VAL A 127 -3.26 14.00 -3.17
N VAL A 128 -4.37 13.55 -3.75
CA VAL A 128 -4.54 13.50 -5.20
C VAL A 128 -4.57 14.90 -5.81
N ALA A 129 -5.17 15.87 -5.12
CA ALA A 129 -5.23 17.26 -5.58
C ALA A 129 -3.86 17.95 -5.63
N ASP A 130 -2.97 17.65 -4.68
CA ASP A 130 -1.60 18.18 -4.63
C ASP A 130 -0.61 17.17 -4.03
N PRO A 131 -0.10 16.20 -4.83
CA PRO A 131 0.81 15.18 -4.32
C PRO A 131 2.16 15.74 -3.85
N MET A 132 2.63 16.82 -4.48
CA MET A 132 3.97 17.39 -4.24
C MET A 132 4.08 18.03 -2.87
N ARG A 133 2.95 18.44 -2.27
CA ARG A 133 2.91 18.96 -0.91
C ARG A 133 3.35 17.96 0.16
N TYR A 134 3.27 16.66 -0.14
CA TYR A 134 3.50 15.59 0.84
C TYR A 134 4.80 14.81 0.60
N LEU A 135 5.55 15.13 -0.46
CA LEU A 135 6.84 14.53 -0.83
C LEU A 135 8.01 15.41 -0.36
#